data_AF-A0A947FI40-F1
#
_entry.id   AF-A0A947FI40-F1
#
_cell.length_a   1.000
_cell.length_b   1.000
_cell.length_c   1.000
_cell.angle_alpha   90.00
_cell.angle_beta   90.00
_cell.angle_gamma   90.00
#
_symmetry.space_group_name_H-M   'P 1'
#
loop_
_entity.id
_entity.type
_entity.pdbx_description
1 polymer ?
#
loop_
_entity_poly.entity_id
_entity_poly.type
_entity_poly.pdbx_seq_one_letter_code
_entity_poly.pdbx_strand_id
1 'polypeptide(L)'
;YVEWAGRHLQRTVVPWTLIDSPEAAQAVAAELTAEFDYSMRRTSISGAIEFAQFDIETNDFEGLRKVIDISGDGPNNDGLAVTRARDMALDAGLVINGLPLMTEDSSSRWGIDDLDVYYWECVVGGPGAFVIPVLSWDDFPLAVRRKLVLELAQERDILRLDQDTRRRDDGYDCLIGEKLRRQWEGNGGFP
;
A
#
# COMPACT_ATOMS: atom_id res chain seq x y z
N TYR A 1 7.22 9.13 5.06
CA TYR A 1 5.98 8.40 5.41
C TYR A 1 4.80 9.28 5.07
N VAL A 2 3.83 8.73 4.35
CA VAL A 2 2.68 9.46 3.84
C VAL A 2 1.43 8.76 4.33
N GLU A 3 0.54 9.51 4.95
CA GLU A 3 -0.82 9.08 5.23
C GLU A 3 -1.71 9.47 4.05
N TRP A 4 -2.66 8.62 3.69
CA TRP A 4 -3.47 8.83 2.50
C TRP A 4 -4.91 8.35 2.68
N ALA A 5 -5.84 9.06 2.04
CA ALA A 5 -7.22 8.65 1.83
C ALA A 5 -7.86 9.42 0.68
N GLY A 6 -8.77 8.79 -0.05
CA GLY A 6 -9.37 9.39 -1.25
C GLY A 6 -8.33 9.91 -2.27
N ARG A 7 -8.79 10.39 -3.42
CA ARG A 7 -7.86 10.76 -4.51
C ARG A 7 -6.91 11.92 -4.15
N HIS A 8 -7.37 12.86 -3.32
CA HIS A 8 -6.67 14.13 -3.09
C HIS A 8 -6.30 14.39 -1.63
N LEU A 9 -6.35 13.38 -0.75
CA LEU A 9 -5.89 13.54 0.63
C LEU A 9 -4.65 12.68 0.81
N GLN A 10 -3.49 13.29 0.57
CA GLN A 10 -2.20 12.75 0.93
C GLN A 10 -1.51 13.76 1.85
N ARG A 11 -1.00 13.27 2.98
CA ARG A 11 -0.27 14.07 3.96
C ARG A 11 1.08 13.42 4.20
N THR A 12 2.14 14.12 3.86
CA THR A 12 3.50 13.75 4.28
C THR A 12 3.65 14.06 5.77
N VAL A 13 3.78 13.02 6.61
CA VAL A 13 4.03 13.19 8.05
C VAL A 13 5.53 13.22 8.32
N VAL A 14 6.29 12.39 7.60
CA VAL A 14 7.76 12.40 7.64
C VAL A 14 8.25 12.64 6.21
N PRO A 15 8.97 13.74 5.95
CA PRO A 15 9.54 14.02 4.64
C PRO A 15 10.63 13.01 4.28
N TRP A 16 11.23 13.14 3.10
CA TRP A 16 12.40 12.34 2.74
C TRP A 16 13.54 12.60 3.72
N THR A 17 14.00 11.54 4.38
CA THR A 17 15.02 11.59 5.42
C THR A 17 16.07 10.53 5.18
N LEU A 18 17.33 10.93 5.17
CA LEU A 18 18.46 10.00 5.14
C LEU A 18 18.56 9.27 6.48
N ILE A 19 18.51 7.94 6.46
CA ILE A 19 18.77 7.10 7.63
C ILE A 19 20.10 6.39 7.42
N ASP A 20 21.17 6.95 7.98
CA ASP A 20 22.54 6.43 7.87
C ASP A 20 23.12 5.95 9.22
N SER A 21 22.33 6.09 10.29
CA SER A 21 22.76 5.87 11.67
C SER A 21 21.57 5.47 12.56
N PRO A 22 21.84 4.77 13.68
CA PRO A 22 20.81 4.49 14.69
C PRO A 22 20.11 5.74 15.22
N GLU A 23 20.86 6.84 15.38
CA GLU A 23 20.35 8.12 15.86
C GLU A 23 19.37 8.75 14.86
N ALA A 24 19.70 8.72 13.56
CA ALA A 24 18.78 9.16 12.51
C ALA A 24 17.50 8.31 12.47
N ALA A 25 17.62 6.99 12.62
CA ALA A 25 16.46 6.10 12.70
C ALA A 25 15.56 6.40 13.90
N GLN A 26 16.15 6.69 15.06
CA GLN A 26 15.41 7.08 16.28
C GLN A 26 14.70 8.43 16.12
N ALA A 27 15.32 9.40 15.44
CA ALA A 27 14.69 10.68 15.15
C ALA A 27 13.43 10.52 14.28
N VAL A 28 13.53 9.73 13.20
CA VAL A 28 12.37 9.40 12.35
C VAL A 28 11.27 8.69 13.14
N ALA A 29 11.63 7.74 14.00
CA ALA A 29 10.66 7.02 14.83
C ALA A 29 9.92 7.97 15.79
N ALA A 30 10.63 8.95 16.38
CA ALA A 30 10.02 9.94 17.26
C ALA A 30 9.01 10.83 16.50
N GLU A 31 9.35 11.25 15.27
CA GLU A 31 8.48 12.06 14.41
C GLU A 31 7.18 11.31 14.05
N LEU A 32 7.28 10.03 13.69
CA LEU A 32 6.11 9.18 13.39
C LEU A 32 5.13 9.08 14.56
N THR A 33 5.61 9.14 15.80
CA THR A 33 4.77 9.04 17.00
C THR A 33 4.21 10.38 17.48
N ALA A 34 4.64 11.50 16.89
CA ALA A 34 4.29 12.84 17.36
C ALA A 34 2.95 13.36 16.82
N GLU A 35 2.51 12.88 15.64
CA GLU A 35 1.26 13.32 15.01
C GLU A 35 0.47 12.12 14.48
N PHE A 36 -0.79 11.99 14.91
CA PHE A 36 -1.75 11.04 14.33
C PHE A 36 -3.10 11.74 14.17
N ASP A 37 -3.61 11.86 12.94
CA ASP A 37 -4.93 12.42 12.67
C ASP A 37 -5.83 11.37 12.01
N TYR A 38 -6.86 10.94 12.74
CA TYR A 38 -7.75 9.82 12.39
C TYR A 38 -8.84 10.16 11.36
N SER A 39 -8.86 11.37 10.78
CA SER A 39 -10.04 11.85 10.03
C SER A 39 -10.08 11.56 8.53
N MET A 40 -9.40 10.51 8.08
CA MET A 40 -9.27 10.16 6.66
C MET A 40 -10.38 9.20 6.18
N ARG A 41 -11.15 9.60 5.16
CA ARG A 41 -12.29 8.84 4.58
C ARG A 41 -12.01 8.48 3.10
N ARG A 42 -12.44 7.27 2.68
CA ARG A 42 -12.29 6.66 1.33
C ARG A 42 -10.90 6.10 1.02
N THR A 43 -10.84 5.11 0.13
CA THR A 43 -9.61 4.34 -0.17
C THR A 43 -9.23 4.54 -1.64
N SER A 44 -8.25 5.41 -1.89
CA SER A 44 -7.68 5.63 -3.22
C SER A 44 -6.22 5.18 -3.25
N ILE A 45 -6.03 3.87 -3.43
CA ILE A 45 -4.70 3.27 -3.61
C ILE A 45 -4.02 3.87 -4.85
N SER A 46 -4.78 4.08 -5.92
CA SER A 46 -4.27 4.71 -7.15
C SER A 46 -3.69 6.10 -6.89
N GLY A 47 -4.41 6.97 -6.19
CA GLY A 47 -3.92 8.31 -5.82
C GLY A 47 -2.70 8.26 -4.89
N ALA A 48 -2.61 7.28 -3.98
CA ALA A 48 -1.44 7.08 -3.15
C ALA A 48 -0.20 6.67 -3.97
N ILE A 49 -0.37 5.77 -4.96
CA ILE A 49 0.70 5.38 -5.88
C ILE A 49 1.16 6.57 -6.73
N GLU A 50 0.22 7.33 -7.31
CA GLU A 50 0.55 8.52 -8.12
C GLU A 50 1.34 9.56 -7.31
N PHE A 51 0.88 9.85 -6.08
CA PHE A 51 1.58 10.76 -5.18
C PHE A 51 2.98 10.24 -4.83
N ALA A 52 3.09 8.97 -4.43
CA ALA A 52 4.36 8.38 -4.04
C ALA A 52 5.35 8.30 -5.21
N GLN A 53 4.87 8.03 -6.43
CA GLN A 53 5.71 8.07 -7.62
C GLN A 53 6.28 9.48 -7.83
N PHE A 54 5.43 10.51 -7.83
CA PHE A 54 5.88 11.89 -7.98
C PHE A 54 6.89 12.26 -6.89
N ASP A 55 6.58 11.95 -5.63
CA ASP A 55 7.44 12.26 -4.48
C ASP A 55 8.80 11.55 -4.55
N ILE A 56 8.84 10.29 -5.02
CA ILE A 56 10.07 9.54 -5.30
C ILE A 56 10.89 10.19 -6.44
N GLU A 57 10.23 10.71 -7.47
CA GLU A 57 10.90 11.26 -8.66
C GLU A 57 11.40 12.69 -8.46
N THR A 58 10.83 13.45 -7.50
CA THR A 58 11.13 14.87 -7.32
C THR A 58 11.88 15.23 -6.04
N ASN A 59 12.29 14.25 -5.23
CA ASN A 59 13.09 14.51 -4.02
C ASN A 59 14.60 14.65 -4.33
N ASP A 60 15.36 15.05 -3.31
CA ASP A 60 16.79 15.34 -3.42
C ASP A 60 17.70 14.10 -3.25
N PHE A 61 17.14 12.89 -3.15
CA PHE A 61 17.87 11.64 -2.92
C PHE A 61 17.86 10.74 -4.15
N GLU A 62 19.01 10.10 -4.39
CA GLU A 62 19.14 9.05 -5.40
C GLU A 62 19.28 7.69 -4.73
N GLY A 63 18.40 6.75 -5.10
CA GLY A 63 18.37 5.40 -4.55
C GLY A 63 18.52 4.35 -5.64
N LEU A 64 19.32 3.31 -5.36
CA LEU A 64 19.47 2.14 -6.25
C LEU A 64 18.15 1.35 -6.41
N ARG A 65 17.26 1.47 -5.42
CA ARG A 65 15.95 0.83 -5.41
C ARG A 65 14.92 1.85 -4.95
N LYS A 66 13.84 1.98 -5.72
CA LYS A 66 12.72 2.88 -5.44
C LYS A 66 11.50 2.01 -5.13
N VAL A 67 11.00 2.10 -3.91
CA VAL A 67 9.95 1.21 -3.40
C VAL A 67 8.78 2.04 -2.87
N ILE A 68 7.57 1.64 -3.21
CA ILE A 68 6.32 2.13 -2.62
C ILE A 68 5.74 0.98 -1.79
N ASP A 69 5.53 1.21 -0.50
CA ASP A 69 4.85 0.26 0.37
C ASP A 69 3.43 0.75 0.65
N ILE A 70 2.43 0.03 0.13
CA ILE A 70 1.02 0.37 0.31
C ILE A 70 0.44 -0.48 1.44
N SER A 71 -0.06 0.18 2.48
CA SER A 71 -0.85 -0.43 3.56
C SER A 71 -2.26 0.17 3.54
N GLY A 72 -3.29 -0.68 3.58
CA GLY A 72 -4.69 -0.23 3.53
C GLY A 72 -5.69 -1.36 3.79
N ASP A 73 -6.92 -1.00 4.11
CA ASP A 73 -7.98 -1.88 4.65
C ASP A 73 -9.09 -2.24 3.63
N GLY A 74 -8.92 -1.88 2.37
CA GLY A 74 -9.90 -2.15 1.34
C GLY A 74 -9.37 -1.98 -0.08
N PRO A 75 -10.17 -2.37 -1.09
CA PRO A 75 -9.85 -2.19 -2.49
C PRO A 75 -9.89 -0.71 -2.88
N ASN A 76 -9.28 -0.38 -4.01
CA ASN A 76 -9.35 0.96 -4.59
C ASN A 76 -10.82 1.26 -4.92
N ASN A 77 -11.36 2.36 -4.39
CA ASN A 77 -12.76 2.75 -4.59
C ASN A 77 -12.94 4.20 -5.05
N ASP A 78 -11.85 4.98 -5.01
CA ASP A 78 -11.75 6.34 -5.53
C ASP A 78 -10.45 6.45 -6.34
N GLY A 79 -10.36 7.40 -7.26
CA GLY A 79 -9.18 7.52 -8.11
C GLY A 79 -9.31 6.87 -9.49
N LEU A 80 -8.18 6.72 -10.17
CA LEU A 80 -8.08 5.94 -11.41
C LEU A 80 -8.13 4.44 -11.08
N ALA A 81 -8.26 3.59 -12.09
CA ALA A 81 -8.08 2.16 -11.89
C ALA A 81 -6.69 1.89 -11.29
N VAL A 82 -6.63 1.09 -10.23
CA VAL A 82 -5.37 0.82 -9.52
C VAL A 82 -4.30 0.23 -10.42
N THR A 83 -4.70 -0.61 -11.39
CA THR A 83 -3.78 -1.22 -12.34
C THR A 83 -3.09 -0.20 -13.21
N ARG A 84 -3.77 0.90 -13.58
CA ARG A 84 -3.16 1.98 -14.36
C ARG A 84 -2.07 2.70 -13.58
N ALA A 85 -2.35 3.03 -12.31
CA ALA A 85 -1.37 3.69 -11.45
C ALA A 85 -0.17 2.75 -11.16
N ARG A 86 -0.45 1.47 -10.89
CA ARG A 86 0.57 0.43 -10.74
C ARG A 86 1.45 0.37 -11.97
N ASP A 87 0.88 0.13 -13.15
CA ASP A 87 1.65 -0.08 -14.39
C ASP A 87 2.54 1.13 -14.71
N MET A 88 2.05 2.36 -14.50
CA MET A 88 2.85 3.59 -14.64
C MET A 88 4.05 3.64 -13.68
N ALA A 89 3.88 3.26 -12.42
CA ALA A 89 4.97 3.21 -11.45
C ALA A 89 5.99 2.10 -11.79
N LEU A 90 5.51 0.94 -12.24
CA LEU A 90 6.39 -0.16 -12.68
C LEU A 90 7.21 0.23 -13.91
N ASP A 91 6.60 0.91 -14.88
CA ASP A 91 7.30 1.43 -16.07
C ASP A 91 8.36 2.48 -15.71
N ALA A 92 8.17 3.22 -14.61
CA ALA A 92 9.15 4.14 -14.04
C ALA A 92 10.26 3.45 -13.20
N GLY A 93 10.23 2.11 -13.14
CA GLY A 93 11.21 1.28 -12.44
C GLY A 93 11.03 1.24 -10.92
N LEU A 94 9.82 1.53 -10.41
CA LEU A 94 9.49 1.42 -9.00
C LEU A 94 8.99 -0.01 -8.70
N VAL A 95 9.16 -0.43 -7.45
CA VAL A 95 8.57 -1.67 -6.90
C VAL A 95 7.42 -1.27 -5.98
N ILE A 96 6.31 -1.98 -6.03
CA ILE A 96 5.16 -1.77 -5.15
C ILE A 96 4.96 -3.01 -4.29
N ASN A 97 5.02 -2.86 -2.97
CA ASN A 97 4.68 -3.89 -1.99
C ASN A 97 3.32 -3.62 -1.34
N GLY A 98 2.75 -4.67 -0.75
CA GLY A 98 1.43 -4.65 -0.14
C GLY A 98 1.42 -5.10 1.32
N LEU A 99 0.71 -4.35 2.16
CA LEU A 99 0.38 -4.70 3.54
C LEU A 99 -1.13 -4.53 3.76
N PRO A 100 -1.97 -5.43 3.19
CA PRO A 100 -3.40 -5.36 3.37
C PRO A 100 -3.76 -5.59 4.84
N LEU A 101 -4.55 -4.67 5.38
CA LEU A 101 -5.10 -4.74 6.74
C LEU A 101 -6.43 -5.50 6.66
N MET A 102 -6.42 -6.73 7.16
CA MET A 102 -7.54 -7.69 7.12
C MET A 102 -7.98 -8.08 8.54
N THR A 103 -7.87 -7.15 9.47
CA THR A 103 -8.32 -7.31 10.86
C THR A 103 -9.85 -7.30 10.93
N GLU A 104 -10.43 -7.95 11.95
CA GLU A 104 -11.89 -8.02 12.13
C GLU A 104 -12.55 -6.63 12.15
N ASP A 105 -11.92 -5.64 12.80
CA ASP A 105 -12.42 -4.27 12.86
C ASP A 105 -12.25 -3.49 11.55
N SER A 106 -11.28 -3.91 10.71
CA SER A 106 -11.02 -3.35 9.39
C SER A 106 -11.90 -3.93 8.28
N SER A 107 -12.80 -4.87 8.63
CA SER A 107 -13.92 -5.31 7.78
C SER A 107 -14.92 -4.15 7.57
N SER A 108 -14.44 -3.11 6.91
CA SER A 108 -15.21 -1.94 6.57
C SER A 108 -16.32 -2.35 5.61
N ARG A 109 -17.39 -1.56 5.57
CA ARG A 109 -18.49 -1.71 4.59
C ARG A 109 -18.01 -1.80 3.12
N TRP A 110 -16.75 -1.43 2.86
CA TRP A 110 -16.10 -1.38 1.55
C TRP A 110 -15.00 -2.43 1.36
N GLY A 111 -14.75 -3.26 2.39
CA GLY A 111 -13.75 -4.33 2.35
C GLY A 111 -14.20 -5.52 1.53
N ILE A 112 -13.24 -6.40 1.24
CA ILE A 112 -13.43 -7.69 0.57
C ILE A 112 -12.69 -8.76 1.40
N ASP A 113 -13.23 -9.98 1.45
CA ASP A 113 -12.67 -11.04 2.28
C ASP A 113 -11.29 -11.52 1.80
N ASP A 114 -11.04 -11.45 0.48
CA ASP A 114 -9.79 -11.86 -0.16
C ASP A 114 -8.93 -10.65 -0.58
N LEU A 115 -8.85 -9.64 0.30
CA LEU A 115 -8.08 -8.42 0.06
C LEU A 115 -6.59 -8.69 -0.24
N ASP A 116 -6.00 -9.72 0.35
CA ASP A 116 -4.64 -10.15 0.04
C ASP A 116 -4.48 -10.61 -1.43
N VAL A 117 -5.46 -11.34 -1.95
CA VAL A 117 -5.52 -11.75 -3.36
C VAL A 117 -5.68 -10.52 -4.26
N TYR A 118 -6.55 -9.58 -3.90
CA TYR A 118 -6.68 -8.31 -4.62
C TYR A 118 -5.35 -7.53 -4.65
N TYR A 119 -4.63 -7.46 -3.52
CA TYR A 119 -3.32 -6.80 -3.49
C TYR A 119 -2.32 -7.48 -4.41
N TRP A 120 -2.28 -8.81 -4.40
CA TRP A 120 -1.42 -9.61 -5.28
C TRP A 120 -1.69 -9.39 -6.76
N GLU A 121 -2.96 -9.36 -7.16
CA GLU A 121 -3.38 -9.33 -8.55
C GLU A 121 -3.43 -7.90 -9.14
N CYS A 122 -3.78 -6.92 -8.31
CA CYS A 122 -4.16 -5.59 -8.77
C CYS A 122 -3.22 -4.47 -8.30
N VAL A 123 -2.55 -4.62 -7.15
CA VAL A 123 -1.83 -3.51 -6.48
C VAL A 123 -0.32 -3.64 -6.61
N VAL A 124 0.24 -4.78 -6.20
CA VAL A 124 1.69 -4.97 -6.11
C VAL A 124 2.31 -5.28 -7.46
N GLY A 125 3.61 -5.03 -7.58
CA GLY A 125 4.35 -5.38 -8.78
C GLY A 125 5.80 -4.92 -8.76
N GLY A 126 6.57 -5.41 -9.74
CA GLY A 126 7.99 -5.14 -9.85
C GLY A 126 8.86 -6.25 -9.23
N PRO A 127 10.19 -6.23 -9.47
CA PRO A 127 11.07 -7.29 -9.02
C PRO A 127 11.11 -7.44 -7.49
N GLY A 128 10.73 -8.62 -7.00
CA GLY A 128 10.75 -8.94 -5.57
C GLY A 128 9.60 -8.33 -4.77
N ALA A 129 8.56 -7.81 -5.42
CA ALA A 129 7.38 -7.28 -4.76
C ALA A 129 6.67 -8.33 -3.91
N PHE A 130 6.15 -7.97 -2.74
CA PHE A 130 5.48 -8.93 -1.86
C PHE A 130 4.19 -8.38 -1.26
N VAL A 131 3.35 -9.29 -0.76
CA VAL A 131 2.17 -8.98 0.08
C VAL A 131 2.33 -9.65 1.43
N ILE A 132 2.20 -8.89 2.51
CA ILE A 132 2.16 -9.38 3.89
C ILE A 132 0.82 -8.97 4.50
N PRO A 133 -0.17 -9.88 4.55
CA PRO A 133 -1.45 -9.57 5.18
C PRO A 133 -1.30 -9.40 6.69
N VAL A 134 -2.03 -8.45 7.23
CA VAL A 134 -2.17 -8.23 8.67
C VAL A 134 -3.56 -8.70 9.08
N LEU A 135 -3.64 -9.86 9.72
CA LEU A 135 -4.90 -10.50 10.09
C LEU A 135 -5.42 -10.04 11.46
N SER A 136 -4.54 -9.52 12.31
CA SER A 136 -4.89 -8.93 13.60
C SER A 136 -3.98 -7.76 13.95
N TRP A 137 -4.45 -6.85 14.81
CA TRP A 137 -3.63 -5.73 15.29
C TRP A 137 -2.42 -6.21 16.09
N ASP A 138 -2.52 -7.36 16.76
CA ASP A 138 -1.41 -7.98 17.49
C ASP A 138 -0.31 -8.49 16.53
N ASP A 139 -0.67 -8.83 15.29
CA ASP A 139 0.29 -9.24 14.27
C ASP A 139 0.98 -8.06 13.58
N PHE A 140 0.44 -6.85 13.69
CA PHE A 140 0.94 -5.68 12.98
C PHE A 140 2.43 -5.38 13.27
N PRO A 141 2.92 -5.38 14.52
CA PRO A 141 4.34 -5.18 14.79
C PRO A 141 5.24 -6.25 14.14
N LEU A 142 4.77 -7.49 14.10
CA LEU A 142 5.51 -8.59 13.48
C LEU A 142 5.53 -8.46 11.96
N ALA A 143 4.41 -8.05 11.36
CA ALA A 143 4.30 -7.79 9.93
C ALA A 143 5.22 -6.64 9.48
N VAL A 144 5.23 -5.53 10.22
CA VAL A 144 6.15 -4.40 9.97
C VAL A 144 7.61 -4.83 10.09
N ARG A 145 7.96 -5.61 11.11
CA ARG A 145 9.32 -6.14 11.27
C ARG A 145 9.70 -7.06 10.11
N ARG A 146 8.81 -7.97 9.70
CA ARG A 146 9.05 -8.88 8.58
C ARG A 146 9.22 -8.11 7.27
N LYS A 147 8.41 -7.09 7.04
CA LYS A 147 8.54 -6.16 5.91
C LYS A 147 9.93 -5.52 5.90
N LEU A 148 10.39 -4.93 7.01
CA LEU A 148 11.71 -4.31 7.09
C LEU A 148 12.84 -5.31 6.80
N VAL A 149 12.72 -6.54 7.30
CA VAL A 149 13.69 -7.60 6.99
C VAL A 149 13.71 -7.93 5.50
N LEU A 150 12.54 -8.11 4.88
CA LEU A 150 12.46 -8.42 3.44
C LEU A 150 12.98 -7.27 2.56
N GLU A 151 12.72 -6.04 2.97
CA GLU A 151 13.24 -4.83 2.32
C GLU A 151 14.77 -4.74 2.39
N LEU A 152 15.38 -5.09 3.53
CA LEU A 152 16.82 -4.94 3.75
C LEU A 152 17.63 -6.16 3.31
N ALA A 153 17.08 -7.37 3.43
CA ALA A 153 17.81 -8.62 3.22
C ALA A 153 18.13 -8.90 1.74
N GLN A 154 17.49 -8.21 0.80
CA GLN A 154 17.70 -8.36 -0.65
C GLN A 154 17.54 -9.81 -1.18
N GLU A 155 16.95 -10.73 -0.40
CA GLU A 155 16.77 -12.14 -0.78
C GLU A 155 15.62 -12.30 -1.77
N ARG A 156 15.92 -12.03 -3.04
CA ARG A 156 15.00 -12.09 -4.18
C ARG A 156 14.42 -13.49 -4.44
N ASP A 157 15.06 -14.53 -3.94
CA ASP A 157 14.70 -15.93 -4.26
C ASP A 157 13.67 -16.54 -3.32
N ILE A 158 13.59 -16.09 -2.05
CA ILE A 158 12.60 -16.62 -1.10
C ILE A 158 11.18 -16.12 -1.41
N LEU A 159 11.07 -14.91 -1.97
CA LEU A 159 9.78 -14.26 -2.25
C LEU A 159 9.09 -14.76 -3.52
N ARG A 160 9.85 -15.23 -4.53
CA ARG A 160 9.28 -15.72 -5.80
C ARG A 160 8.45 -16.99 -5.65
N LEU A 161 8.79 -17.87 -4.72
CA LEU A 161 8.11 -19.16 -4.58
C LEU A 161 6.70 -19.05 -3.97
N ASP A 162 6.43 -18.02 -3.15
CA ASP A 162 5.12 -17.77 -2.56
C ASP A 162 4.20 -16.93 -3.48
N GLN A 163 4.78 -16.29 -4.51
CA GLN A 163 4.08 -15.47 -5.50
C GLN A 163 3.30 -16.31 -6.52
N ASP A 164 3.95 -17.31 -7.11
CA ASP A 164 3.36 -18.10 -8.20
C ASP A 164 2.19 -18.98 -7.73
N THR A 165 2.15 -19.36 -6.44
CA THR A 165 1.10 -20.21 -5.87
C THR A 165 -0.23 -19.48 -5.58
N ARG A 166 -0.23 -18.14 -5.56
CA ARG A 166 -1.42 -17.36 -5.18
C ARG A 166 -2.11 -16.65 -6.34
N ARG A 167 -1.51 -16.64 -7.53
CA ARG A 167 -2.14 -16.05 -8.72
C ARG A 167 -3.29 -16.92 -9.20
N ARG A 168 -4.45 -16.31 -9.45
CA ARG A 168 -5.62 -17.00 -10.02
C ARG A 168 -5.49 -17.06 -11.53
N ASP A 169 -5.66 -18.26 -12.10
CA ASP A 169 -5.62 -18.47 -13.56
C ASP A 169 -6.70 -17.67 -14.31
N ASP A 170 -7.83 -17.38 -13.66
CA ASP A 170 -8.98 -16.66 -14.26
C ASP A 170 -8.90 -15.12 -14.11
N GLY A 171 -7.83 -14.61 -13.50
CA GLY A 171 -7.66 -13.19 -13.16
C GLY A 171 -8.53 -12.71 -11.99
N TYR A 172 -8.39 -11.42 -11.64
CA TYR A 172 -9.13 -10.78 -10.54
C TYR A 172 -9.83 -9.51 -11.04
N ASP A 173 -11.03 -9.22 -10.51
CA ASP A 173 -11.76 -7.99 -10.83
C ASP A 173 -11.16 -6.79 -10.11
N CYS A 174 -10.14 -6.17 -10.71
CA CYS A 174 -9.46 -5.02 -10.13
C CYS A 174 -10.30 -3.74 -10.04
N LEU A 175 -11.58 -3.78 -10.47
CA LEU A 175 -12.55 -2.70 -10.29
C LEU A 175 -13.59 -3.00 -9.20
N ILE A 176 -13.37 -4.02 -8.38
CA ILE A 176 -14.34 -4.47 -7.37
C ILE A 176 -14.70 -3.34 -6.39
N GLY A 177 -13.73 -2.55 -5.94
CA GLY A 177 -13.98 -1.45 -4.99
C GLY A 177 -14.81 -0.32 -5.60
N GLU A 178 -14.55 0.07 -6.85
CA GLU A 178 -15.34 1.08 -7.56
C GLU A 178 -16.76 0.58 -7.85
N LYS A 179 -16.94 -0.72 -8.11
CA LYS A 179 -18.26 -1.34 -8.29
C LYS A 179 -19.06 -1.34 -6.98
N LEU A 180 -18.46 -1.77 -5.87
CA LEU A 180 -19.08 -1.75 -4.54
C LEU A 180 -19.54 -0.34 -4.17
N ARG A 181 -18.68 0.68 -4.40
CA ARG A 181 -19.03 2.09 -4.19
C ARG A 181 -20.25 2.52 -5.01
N ARG A 182 -20.23 2.28 -6.33
CA ARG A 182 -21.34 2.66 -7.23
C ARG A 182 -22.65 1.98 -6.87
N GLN A 183 -22.61 0.71 -6.47
CA GLN A 183 -23.80 -0.02 -6.04
C GLN A 183 -24.42 0.62 -4.79
N TRP A 184 -23.60 1.01 -3.83
CA TRP A 184 -24.08 1.66 -2.61
C TRP A 184 -24.65 3.07 -2.87
N GLU A 185 -23.99 3.88 -3.69
CA GLU A 185 -24.50 5.19 -4.11
C GLU A 185 -25.84 5.06 -4.86
N GLY A 186 -25.96 4.04 -5.72
CA GLY A 186 -27.20 3.73 -6.43
C GLY A 186 -28.34 3.26 -5.52
N ASN A 187 -28.03 2.68 -4.36
CA ASN A 187 -29.00 2.22 -3.37
C ASN A 187 -29.45 3.32 -2.38
N GLY A 188 -29.16 4.59 -2.67
CA GLY A 188 -29.59 5.72 -1.84
C GLY A 188 -28.76 5.94 -0.58
N GLY A 189 -27.54 5.40 -0.53
CA GLY A 189 -26.55 5.75 0.48
C GLY A 189 -26.08 7.20 0.29
N PHE A 190 -26.72 8.15 0.99
CA PHE A 190 -26.13 9.47 1.22
C PHE A 190 -25.39 9.47 2.57
N PRO A 191 -24.32 10.29 2.70
CA PRO A 191 -23.45 10.31 3.87
C PRO A 191 -24.11 10.83 5.15
#